data_AF-A0A2V2W6R5-F1
#
_entry.id   AF-A0A2V2W6R5-F1
#
_cell.length_a   1.000
_cell.length_b   1.000
_cell.length_c   1.000
_cell.angle_alpha   90.00
_cell.angle_beta   90.00
_cell.angle_gamma   90.00
#
_symmetry.space_group_name_H-M   'P 1'
#
loop_
_entity.id
_entity.type
_entity.pdbx_description
1 polymer ?
#
loop_
_entity_poly.entity_id
_entity_poly.type
_entity_poly.pdbx_seq_one_letter_code
_entity_poly.pdbx_strand_id
1 'polypeptide(L)'
;MFSPDLLPNLLRDVHGMTRHDAARMDELAAEVANDPSGYSPVLRRGLRVLRSTVNDGRLSTSALLPDRIRYASVKERGKMFSKHYGHFCAYYKSSCFTSVMLTRLAIGTVGYFDENFYPDCVENVDYSLRLRLLGFQERNVLYGKFVHRGSSNIRFSNEMEPPDALWYRRVNSLMTNQPYAMMKWNRPRACSGGCKEPYNGMVPADVWVKDEARIQRIRAYGHDEIRRVPSIDYDRRLLYPVRTKGR
;
A
#
# COMPACT_ATOMS: atom_id res chain seq x y z
N MET A 1 12.01 -3.42 20.83
CA MET A 1 11.91 -2.54 22.02
C MET A 1 12.18 -1.11 21.60
N PHE A 2 11.30 -0.19 21.94
CA PHE A 2 11.43 1.25 21.67
C PHE A 2 12.07 1.93 22.88
N SER A 3 12.88 2.95 22.65
CA SER A 3 13.35 3.81 23.73
C SER A 3 12.17 4.62 24.29
N PRO A 4 12.14 4.91 25.61
CA PRO A 4 10.99 5.57 26.25
C PRO A 4 10.65 6.94 25.67
N ASP A 5 11.64 7.64 25.13
CA ASP A 5 11.53 8.97 24.54
C ASP A 5 11.04 8.95 23.08
N LEU A 6 11.08 7.81 22.38
CA LEU A 6 10.74 7.76 20.96
C LEU A 6 9.27 8.10 20.73
N LEU A 7 8.36 7.33 21.35
CA LEU A 7 6.92 7.47 21.08
C LEU A 7 6.36 8.84 21.52
N PRO A 8 6.66 9.36 22.73
CA PRO A 8 6.14 10.67 23.14
C PRO A 8 6.59 11.82 22.24
N ASN A 9 7.88 11.85 21.89
CA ASN A 9 8.41 12.89 20.99
C ASN A 9 7.84 12.74 19.58
N LEU A 10 7.74 11.51 19.07
CA LEU A 10 7.18 11.25 17.75
C LEU A 10 5.72 11.66 17.66
N LEU A 11 4.90 11.33 18.66
CA LEU A 11 3.50 11.74 18.69
C LEU A 11 3.35 13.27 18.74
N ARG A 12 4.17 13.96 19.54
CA ARG A 12 4.18 15.43 19.58
C ARG A 12 4.53 16.02 18.22
N ASP A 13 5.57 15.52 17.58
CA ASP A 13 6.03 16.04 16.30
C ASP A 13 5.02 15.75 15.18
N VAL A 14 4.46 14.53 15.12
CA VAL A 14 3.39 14.17 14.19
C VAL A 14 2.20 15.10 14.38
N HIS A 15 1.72 15.27 15.62
CA HIS A 15 0.60 16.15 15.93
C HIS A 15 0.85 17.60 15.47
N GLY A 16 2.03 18.15 15.78
CA GLY A 16 2.40 19.49 15.37
C GLY A 16 2.49 19.66 13.85
N MET A 17 3.04 18.67 13.15
CA MET A 17 3.27 18.70 11.71
C MET A 17 2.03 18.40 10.88
N THR A 18 1.04 17.69 11.42
CA THR A 18 -0.22 17.34 10.74
C THR A 18 -1.43 18.15 11.22
N ARG A 19 -1.24 19.19 12.05
CA ARG A 19 -2.35 19.96 12.65
C ARG A 19 -3.34 20.54 11.62
N HIS A 20 -2.86 20.80 10.40
CA HIS A 20 -3.65 21.38 9.31
C HIS A 20 -4.31 20.34 8.42
N ASP A 21 -4.02 19.05 8.62
CA ASP A 21 -4.53 17.98 7.78
C ASP A 21 -6.03 17.77 7.97
N ALA A 22 -6.58 18.11 9.14
CA ALA A 22 -8.00 17.95 9.43
C ALA A 22 -8.88 18.76 8.46
N ALA A 23 -8.61 20.06 8.32
CA ALA A 23 -9.32 20.92 7.38
C ALA A 23 -9.20 20.41 5.94
N ARG A 24 -8.00 19.91 5.56
CA ARG A 24 -7.80 19.33 4.24
C ARG A 24 -8.61 18.06 4.02
N MET A 25 -8.72 17.21 5.05
CA MET A 25 -9.57 16.01 4.98
C MET A 25 -11.05 16.37 4.83
N ASP A 26 -11.52 17.40 5.54
CA ASP A 26 -12.91 17.86 5.44
C ASP A 26 -13.23 18.42 4.05
N GLU A 27 -12.33 19.22 3.46
CA GLU A 27 -12.44 19.68 2.07
C GLU A 27 -12.53 18.52 1.07
N LEU A 28 -11.66 17.51 1.23
CA LEU A 28 -11.66 16.34 0.35
C LEU A 28 -12.91 15.48 0.53
N ALA A 29 -13.40 15.33 1.76
CA ALA A 29 -14.64 14.62 2.04
C ALA A 29 -15.84 15.32 1.37
N ALA A 30 -15.91 16.64 1.47
CA ALA A 30 -16.93 17.44 0.79
C ALA A 30 -16.81 17.35 -0.73
N GLU A 31 -15.59 17.35 -1.28
CA GLU A 31 -15.36 17.16 -2.72
C GLU A 31 -15.82 15.77 -3.18
N VAL A 32 -15.40 14.70 -2.50
CA VAL A 32 -15.80 13.32 -2.83
C VAL A 32 -17.31 13.11 -2.73
N ALA A 33 -17.97 13.74 -1.75
CA ALA A 33 -19.42 13.68 -1.61
C ALA A 33 -20.15 14.33 -2.80
N ASN A 34 -19.55 15.37 -3.40
CA ASN A 34 -20.09 16.08 -4.56
C ASN A 34 -19.56 15.57 -5.90
N ASP A 35 -18.53 14.71 -5.89
CA ASP A 35 -17.97 14.15 -7.11
C ASP A 35 -19.12 13.41 -7.86
N PRO A 36 -19.39 13.79 -9.11
CA PRO A 36 -20.54 13.30 -9.86
C PRO A 36 -20.67 11.79 -9.81
N SER A 37 -21.85 11.32 -9.39
CA SER A 37 -22.24 9.93 -9.40
C SER A 37 -22.19 9.39 -10.83
N GLY A 38 -21.12 8.69 -11.21
CA GLY A 38 -21.04 7.92 -12.45
C GLY A 38 -21.17 8.67 -13.79
N TYR A 39 -21.47 9.97 -13.85
CA TYR A 39 -21.83 10.72 -15.06
C TYR A 39 -20.90 11.93 -15.38
N SER A 40 -19.66 11.93 -14.88
CA SER A 40 -18.67 13.01 -15.05
C SER A 40 -17.96 13.00 -16.42
N PRO A 41 -17.35 14.11 -16.90
CA PRO A 41 -16.63 14.19 -18.19
C PRO A 41 -15.50 13.17 -18.39
N VAL A 42 -15.06 12.49 -17.32
CA VAL A 42 -14.19 11.32 -17.35
C VAL A 42 -14.75 10.22 -18.29
N LEU A 43 -16.09 10.09 -18.37
CA LEU A 43 -16.77 9.22 -19.34
C LEU A 43 -16.51 9.60 -20.81
N ARG A 44 -16.27 10.88 -21.14
CA ARG A 44 -15.99 11.31 -22.52
C ARG A 44 -14.67 10.74 -23.07
N ARG A 45 -13.79 10.23 -22.20
CA ARG A 45 -12.54 9.54 -22.58
C ARG A 45 -12.60 8.01 -22.37
N GLY A 46 -13.77 7.44 -22.10
CA GLY A 46 -13.93 6.00 -21.88
C GLY A 46 -13.39 5.47 -20.54
N LEU A 47 -13.03 6.37 -19.61
CA LEU A 47 -12.59 6.05 -18.26
C LEU A 47 -13.81 5.73 -17.38
N ARG A 48 -13.89 4.52 -16.81
CA ARG A 48 -14.93 4.18 -15.82
C ARG A 48 -14.59 4.79 -14.47
N VAL A 49 -15.57 5.43 -13.83
CA VAL A 49 -15.44 5.91 -12.45
C VAL A 49 -15.26 4.70 -11.52
N LEU A 50 -14.11 4.61 -10.88
CA LEU A 50 -13.77 3.58 -9.90
C LEU A 50 -14.26 4.02 -8.53
N ARG A 51 -15.48 3.64 -8.20
CA ARG A 51 -15.91 3.56 -6.80
C ARG A 51 -16.14 2.10 -6.48
N SER A 52 -15.86 1.73 -5.23
CA SER A 52 -16.25 0.43 -4.69
C SER A 52 -17.77 0.31 -4.77
N THR A 53 -18.25 -0.23 -5.90
CA THR A 53 -19.64 -0.61 -6.16
C THR A 53 -19.81 -2.11 -6.03
N VAL A 54 -18.70 -2.83 -5.83
CA VAL A 54 -18.67 -4.28 -5.73
C VAL A 54 -18.85 -4.65 -4.26
N ASN A 55 -20.04 -5.15 -3.92
CA ASN A 55 -20.38 -5.69 -2.59
C ASN A 55 -19.54 -6.91 -2.18
N ASP A 56 -18.58 -7.36 -3.00
CA ASP A 56 -17.71 -8.49 -2.69
C ASP A 56 -16.47 -8.11 -1.86
N GLY A 57 -16.27 -6.81 -1.58
CA GLY A 57 -15.20 -6.30 -0.73
C GLY A 57 -13.79 -6.46 -1.31
N ARG A 58 -13.64 -6.87 -2.58
CA ARG A 58 -12.32 -7.11 -3.19
C ARG A 58 -11.67 -5.85 -3.73
N LEU A 59 -12.46 -4.86 -4.14
CA LEU A 59 -11.98 -3.60 -4.67
C LEU A 59 -11.62 -2.64 -3.53
N SER A 60 -10.35 -2.27 -3.43
CA SER A 60 -9.88 -1.22 -2.54
C SER A 60 -9.73 0.09 -3.31
N THR A 61 -10.30 1.16 -2.76
CA THR A 61 -10.20 2.55 -3.24
C THR A 61 -10.07 3.49 -2.05
N SER A 62 -9.35 4.60 -2.20
CA SER A 62 -9.27 5.61 -1.15
C SER A 62 -10.58 6.36 -0.93
N ALA A 63 -10.97 6.49 0.34
CA ALA A 63 -12.21 7.15 0.73
C ALA A 63 -12.21 8.66 0.46
N LEU A 64 -11.05 9.32 0.55
CA LEU A 64 -10.90 10.77 0.44
C LEU A 64 -10.11 11.20 -0.78
N LEU A 65 -9.89 10.33 -1.78
CA LEU A 65 -9.25 10.73 -3.03
C LEU A 65 -10.30 11.09 -4.08
N PRO A 66 -10.47 12.38 -4.44
CA PRO A 66 -11.41 12.80 -5.46
C PRO A 66 -10.99 12.35 -6.84
N ASP A 67 -11.95 12.19 -7.74
CA ASP A 67 -11.71 11.72 -9.10
C ASP A 67 -10.76 12.65 -9.88
N ARG A 68 -10.84 13.98 -9.66
CA ARG A 68 -9.89 14.91 -10.29
C ARG A 68 -8.44 14.59 -9.94
N ILE A 69 -8.19 14.14 -8.70
CA ILE A 69 -6.84 13.77 -8.26
C ILE A 69 -6.52 12.37 -8.76
N ARG A 70 -7.43 11.41 -8.59
CA ARG A 70 -7.24 10.00 -8.98
C ARG A 70 -6.76 9.86 -10.42
N TYR A 71 -7.39 10.59 -11.35
CA TYR A 71 -7.11 10.51 -12.78
C TYR A 71 -6.24 11.64 -13.35
N ALA A 72 -5.75 12.56 -12.51
CA ALA A 72 -4.80 13.57 -12.95
C ALA A 72 -3.47 12.94 -13.42
N SER A 73 -2.72 13.70 -14.23
CA SER A 73 -1.39 13.25 -14.67
C SER A 73 -0.44 13.07 -13.47
N VAL A 74 0.60 12.23 -13.61
CA VAL A 74 1.61 12.03 -12.56
C VAL A 74 2.20 13.35 -12.06
N LYS A 75 2.46 14.30 -12.98
CA LYS A 75 3.04 15.61 -12.66
C LYS A 75 2.10 16.47 -11.81
N GLU A 76 0.80 16.40 -12.06
CA GLU A 76 -0.21 17.13 -11.28
C GLU A 76 -0.45 16.44 -9.94
N ARG A 77 -0.62 15.11 -9.93
CA ARG A 77 -0.81 14.33 -8.70
C ARG A 77 0.35 14.51 -7.72
N GLY A 78 1.58 14.51 -8.22
CA GLY A 78 2.78 14.71 -7.40
C GLY A 78 2.87 16.07 -6.69
N LYS A 79 1.94 17.00 -6.95
CA LYS A 79 1.84 18.29 -6.25
C LYS A 79 0.67 18.37 -5.26
N MET A 80 -0.25 17.41 -5.28
CA MET A 80 -1.52 17.51 -4.55
C MET A 80 -1.32 17.53 -3.03
N PHE A 81 -0.35 16.75 -2.55
CA PHE A 81 -0.04 16.66 -1.13
C PHE A 81 1.40 17.07 -0.80
N SER A 82 2.03 17.88 -1.66
CA SER A 82 3.45 18.26 -1.51
C SER A 82 3.78 19.08 -0.26
N LYS A 83 2.77 19.59 0.43
CA LYS A 83 2.90 20.32 1.70
C LYS A 83 2.55 19.47 2.93
N HIS A 84 2.15 18.21 2.72
CA HIS A 84 1.68 17.32 3.78
C HIS A 84 2.65 16.15 3.95
N TYR A 85 2.84 15.72 5.19
CA TYR A 85 3.58 14.51 5.49
C TYR A 85 2.67 13.29 5.32
N GLY A 86 3.17 12.28 4.63
CA GLY A 86 2.46 11.02 4.44
C GLY A 86 2.77 10.03 5.54
N HIS A 87 4.05 9.97 5.91
CA HIS A 87 4.53 9.04 6.93
C HIS A 87 5.80 9.52 7.62
N PHE A 88 6.02 8.97 8.81
CA PHE A 88 7.16 9.21 9.67
C PHE A 88 7.87 7.89 9.95
N CYS A 89 9.11 7.75 9.49
CA CYS A 89 9.93 6.54 9.64
C CYS A 89 10.88 6.70 10.82
N ALA A 90 10.82 5.80 11.82
CA ALA A 90 11.79 5.79 12.92
C ALA A 90 13.12 5.09 12.59
N TYR A 91 13.30 4.67 11.34
CA TYR A 91 14.49 3.99 10.86
C TYR A 91 15.26 4.87 9.87
N TYR A 92 16.57 5.00 10.09
CA TYR A 92 17.45 5.88 9.30
C TYR A 92 17.50 5.53 7.79
N LYS A 93 17.23 4.28 7.42
CA LYS A 93 17.03 3.93 6.00
C LYS A 93 15.57 4.16 5.63
N SER A 94 15.29 5.29 4.98
CA SER A 94 14.00 5.86 4.54
C SER A 94 13.20 5.01 3.51
N SER A 95 13.29 3.69 3.58
CA SER A 95 12.55 2.77 2.71
C SER A 95 12.03 1.54 3.45
N CYS A 96 12.25 1.46 4.76
CA CYS A 96 11.88 0.30 5.57
C CYS A 96 10.83 0.71 6.61
N PHE A 97 9.57 0.29 6.42
CA PHE A 97 8.47 0.55 7.38
C PHE A 97 8.54 -0.42 8.58
N THR A 98 9.73 -0.67 9.10
CA THR A 98 9.88 -1.48 10.31
C THR A 98 9.28 -0.78 11.53
N SER A 99 9.29 0.56 11.51
CA SER A 99 8.62 1.41 12.49
C SER A 99 8.18 2.68 11.78
N VAL A 100 6.87 2.82 11.59
CA VAL A 100 6.27 3.90 10.82
C VAL A 100 5.02 4.44 11.53
N MET A 101 4.80 5.74 11.44
CA MET A 101 3.48 6.35 11.67
C MET A 101 2.93 6.88 10.35
N LEU A 102 1.71 6.47 10.01
CA LEU A 102 0.98 6.97 8.85
C LEU A 102 0.04 8.10 9.28
N THR A 103 -0.05 9.15 8.48
CA THR A 103 -1.00 10.24 8.76
C THR A 103 -2.41 9.83 8.35
N ARG A 104 -3.43 10.39 9.04
CA ARG A 104 -4.84 10.13 8.68
C ARG A 104 -5.16 10.58 7.26
N LEU A 105 -4.56 11.70 6.83
CA LEU A 105 -4.69 12.20 5.46
C LEU A 105 -4.09 11.21 4.45
N ALA A 106 -2.92 10.64 4.73
CA ALA A 106 -2.35 9.58 3.89
C ALA A 106 -3.27 8.36 3.82
N ILE A 107 -3.74 7.85 4.95
CA ILE A 107 -4.66 6.68 4.96
C ILE A 107 -5.93 6.98 4.15
N GLY A 108 -6.51 8.17 4.33
CA GLY A 108 -7.72 8.57 3.63
C GLY A 108 -7.56 8.72 2.11
N THR A 109 -6.37 9.10 1.63
CA THR A 109 -6.13 9.48 0.21
C THR A 109 -5.28 8.48 -0.58
N VAL A 110 -4.41 7.73 0.09
CA VAL A 110 -3.59 6.64 -0.48
C VAL A 110 -4.31 5.30 -0.35
N GLY A 111 -5.16 5.16 0.68
CA GLY A 111 -5.90 3.94 1.00
C GLY A 111 -5.11 3.02 1.92
N TYR A 112 -5.55 1.77 2.04
CA TYR A 112 -4.86 0.76 2.84
C TYR A 112 -3.69 0.12 2.10
N PHE A 113 -2.91 -0.70 2.81
CA PHE A 113 -1.92 -1.58 2.20
C PHE A 113 -2.59 -2.55 1.21
N ASP A 114 -1.88 -2.89 0.15
CA ASP A 114 -2.37 -3.83 -0.87
C ASP A 114 -2.22 -5.27 -0.37
N GLU A 115 -3.34 -5.90 -0.03
CA GLU A 115 -3.39 -7.24 0.58
C GLU A 115 -2.87 -8.35 -0.35
N ASN A 116 -2.64 -8.06 -1.64
CA ASN A 116 -2.03 -9.04 -2.55
C ASN A 116 -0.52 -9.23 -2.30
N PHE A 117 0.13 -8.30 -1.57
CA PHE A 117 1.46 -8.52 -0.99
C PHE A 117 1.35 -9.41 0.24
N TYR A 118 1.06 -10.68 0.00
CA TYR A 118 0.84 -11.72 0.99
C TYR A 118 1.95 -12.78 0.91
N PRO A 119 2.47 -13.27 2.05
CA PRO A 119 2.05 -13.00 3.43
C PRO A 119 2.65 -11.72 4.01
N ASP A 120 3.78 -11.28 3.47
CA ASP A 120 4.49 -10.06 3.85
C ASP A 120 5.47 -9.62 2.76
N CYS A 121 6.18 -8.53 3.06
CA CYS A 121 7.22 -7.90 2.26
C CYS A 121 6.70 -7.22 0.97
N VAL A 122 7.28 -6.04 0.69
CA VAL A 122 6.98 -5.13 -0.44
C VAL A 122 5.75 -4.25 -0.24
N GLU A 123 4.82 -4.56 0.66
CA GLU A 123 3.64 -3.75 0.98
C GLU A 123 4.02 -2.34 1.45
N ASN A 124 5.09 -2.22 2.23
CA ASN A 124 5.64 -0.94 2.67
C ASN A 124 6.16 -0.11 1.50
N VAL A 125 6.80 -0.76 0.53
CA VAL A 125 7.36 -0.08 -0.63
C VAL A 125 6.27 0.31 -1.61
N ASP A 126 5.28 -0.55 -1.80
CA ASP A 126 4.05 -0.23 -2.53
C ASP A 126 3.39 1.02 -1.98
N TYR A 127 3.15 1.06 -0.66
CA TYR A 127 2.55 2.21 0.00
C TYR A 127 3.39 3.47 -0.17
N SER A 128 4.72 3.36 0.00
CA SER A 128 5.67 4.46 -0.20
C SER A 128 5.66 5.01 -1.63
N LEU A 129 5.55 4.13 -2.63
CA LEU A 129 5.44 4.54 -4.03
C LEU A 129 4.12 5.29 -4.29
N ARG A 130 3.00 4.80 -3.74
CA ARG A 130 1.70 5.47 -3.86
C ARG A 130 1.70 6.84 -3.18
N LEU A 131 2.31 6.97 -2.01
CA LEU A 131 2.53 8.25 -1.34
C LEU A 131 3.29 9.25 -2.22
N ARG A 132 4.40 8.81 -2.82
CA ARG A 132 5.21 9.67 -3.70
C ARG A 132 4.47 10.06 -4.96
N LEU A 133 3.65 9.17 -5.54
CA LEU A 133 2.81 9.49 -6.70
C LEU A 133 1.75 10.56 -6.38
N LEU A 134 1.32 10.67 -5.12
CA LEU A 134 0.42 11.71 -4.63
C LEU A 134 1.16 12.96 -4.09
N GLY A 135 2.50 12.91 -4.06
CA GLY A 135 3.34 14.04 -3.66
C GLY A 135 3.59 14.18 -2.17
N PHE A 136 3.19 13.22 -1.34
CA PHE A 136 3.42 13.30 0.11
C PHE A 136 4.92 13.37 0.46
N GLN A 137 5.22 14.12 1.51
CA GLN A 137 6.56 14.14 2.11
C GLN A 137 6.78 12.94 3.04
N GLU A 138 8.00 12.44 3.06
CA GLU A 138 8.48 11.44 4.01
C GLU A 138 9.35 12.14 5.07
N ARG A 139 9.17 11.78 6.34
CA ARG A 139 10.01 12.27 7.44
C ARG A 139 10.73 11.13 8.13
N ASN A 140 12.06 11.18 8.17
CA ASN A 140 12.84 10.33 9.07
C ASN A 140 12.88 10.95 10.47
N VAL A 141 12.63 10.12 11.48
CA VAL A 141 12.76 10.46 12.89
C VAL A 141 14.18 10.11 13.31
N LEU A 142 14.92 11.11 13.78
CA LEU A 142 16.35 11.00 14.08
C LEU A 142 16.64 10.89 15.59
N TYR A 143 15.60 10.83 16.41
CA TYR A 143 15.68 10.66 17.86
C TYR A 143 15.03 9.36 18.28
N GLY A 144 15.33 8.94 19.51
CA GLY A 144 14.97 7.63 20.01
C GLY A 144 15.73 6.50 19.31
N LYS A 145 15.62 5.30 19.86
CA LYS A 145 16.19 4.08 19.30
C LYS A 145 15.13 3.00 19.33
N PHE A 146 15.18 2.11 18.35
CA PHE A 146 14.40 0.89 18.43
C PHE A 146 15.24 -0.30 18.00
N VAL A 147 15.04 -1.42 18.70
CA VAL A 147 15.66 -2.69 18.34
C VAL A 147 14.70 -3.44 17.45
N HIS A 148 15.05 -3.55 16.17
CA HIS A 148 14.43 -4.48 15.24
C HIS A 148 15.09 -5.86 15.38
N ARG A 149 14.31 -6.86 15.82
CA ARG A 149 14.75 -8.26 15.76
C ARG A 149 14.22 -8.86 14.47
N GLY A 150 15.06 -8.89 13.44
CA GLY A 150 14.72 -9.56 12.18
C GLY A 150 14.59 -11.08 12.35
N SER A 151 14.01 -11.75 11.37
CA SER A 151 13.80 -13.21 11.35
C SER A 151 15.09 -14.02 11.58
N SER A 152 16.24 -13.51 11.13
CA SER A 152 17.57 -14.11 11.39
C SER A 152 17.99 -14.09 12.87
N ASN A 153 17.30 -13.34 13.73
CA ASN A 153 17.57 -13.23 15.16
C ASN A 153 16.61 -14.06 16.01
N ILE A 154 15.61 -14.71 15.39
CA ILE A 154 14.79 -15.71 16.08
C ILE A 154 15.70 -16.93 16.23
N ARG A 155 16.29 -17.10 17.42
CA ARG A 155 16.99 -18.36 17.75
C ARG A 155 15.96 -19.47 17.68
N PHE A 156 16.15 -20.38 16.74
CA PHE A 156 15.42 -21.64 16.71
C PHE A 156 15.63 -22.34 18.04
N SER A 157 14.58 -22.45 18.85
CA SER A 157 14.56 -23.50 19.86
C SER A 157 14.44 -24.83 19.11
N ASN A 158 15.23 -25.82 19.48
CA ASN A 158 15.07 -27.20 18.99
C ASN A 158 13.76 -27.84 19.49
N GLU A 159 13.06 -27.18 20.40
CA GLU A 159 11.69 -27.47 20.79
C GLU A 159 10.77 -26.99 19.65
N MET A 160 10.14 -27.94 18.95
CA MET A 160 9.13 -27.80 17.89
C MET A 160 8.93 -26.37 17.36
N GLU A 161 9.31 -26.12 16.09
CA GLU A 161 8.88 -24.89 15.42
C GLU A 161 7.35 -24.75 15.58
N PRO A 162 6.84 -23.63 16.13
CA PRO A 162 5.41 -23.41 16.24
C PRO A 162 4.74 -23.58 14.87
N PRO A 163 3.50 -24.11 14.80
CA PRO A 163 2.80 -24.30 13.53
C PRO A 163 2.82 -23.06 12.61
N ASP A 164 2.75 -21.86 13.20
CA ASP A 164 2.81 -20.58 12.49
C ASP A 164 4.19 -20.29 11.87
N ALA A 165 5.28 -20.69 12.54
CA ALA A 165 6.64 -20.52 12.03
C ALA A 165 6.90 -21.44 10.82
N LEU A 166 6.47 -22.70 10.91
CA LEU A 166 6.51 -23.67 9.80
C LEU A 166 5.66 -23.21 8.62
N TRP A 167 4.44 -22.75 8.91
CA TRP A 167 3.54 -22.16 7.92
C TRP A 167 4.20 -20.99 7.20
N TYR A 168 4.72 -20.01 7.95
CA TYR A 168 5.33 -18.83 7.38
C TYR A 168 6.57 -19.19 6.56
N ARG A 169 7.41 -20.13 7.02
CA ARG A 169 8.58 -20.60 6.28
C ARG A 169 8.21 -21.19 4.92
N ARG A 170 7.19 -22.05 4.89
CA ARG A 170 6.68 -22.64 3.63
C ARG A 170 6.20 -21.56 2.70
N VAL A 171 5.36 -20.64 3.18
CA VAL A 171 4.83 -19.57 2.35
C VAL A 171 5.93 -18.62 1.86
N ASN A 172 6.84 -18.20 2.74
CA ASN A 172 7.93 -17.30 2.42
C ASN A 172 8.86 -17.89 1.34
N SER A 173 9.06 -19.21 1.34
CA SER A 173 9.84 -19.91 0.31
C SER A 173 9.26 -19.77 -1.12
N LEU A 174 7.96 -19.48 -1.24
CA LEU A 174 7.31 -19.27 -2.54
C LEU A 174 7.64 -17.91 -3.16
N MET A 175 8.15 -16.95 -2.39
CA MET A 175 8.47 -15.60 -2.85
C MET A 175 7.32 -14.93 -3.61
N THR A 176 6.09 -15.14 -3.13
CA THR A 176 4.82 -14.73 -3.76
C THR A 176 4.72 -13.23 -4.05
N ASN A 177 5.41 -12.39 -3.26
CA ASN A 177 5.42 -10.94 -3.46
C ASN A 177 6.17 -10.50 -4.73
N GLN A 178 7.22 -11.21 -5.16
CA GLN A 178 8.05 -10.82 -6.30
C GLN A 178 7.30 -10.81 -7.63
N PRO A 179 6.56 -11.86 -8.04
CA PRO A 179 5.81 -11.83 -9.29
C PRO A 179 4.70 -10.77 -9.26
N TYR A 180 4.07 -10.55 -8.10
CA TYR A 180 3.07 -9.49 -7.95
C TYR A 180 3.70 -8.09 -8.07
N ALA A 181 4.85 -7.85 -7.42
CA ALA A 181 5.61 -6.61 -7.53
C ALA A 181 6.08 -6.35 -8.96
N MET A 182 6.59 -7.37 -9.65
CA MET A 182 6.96 -7.30 -11.06
C MET A 182 5.78 -6.91 -11.93
N MET A 183 4.62 -7.52 -11.74
CA MET A 183 3.44 -7.19 -12.53
C MET A 183 2.91 -5.78 -12.22
N LYS A 184 2.84 -5.40 -10.94
CA LYS A 184 2.29 -4.10 -10.51
C LYS A 184 3.24 -2.95 -10.81
N TRP A 185 4.53 -3.09 -10.59
CA TRP A 185 5.49 -1.99 -10.65
C TRP A 185 6.56 -2.15 -11.73
N ASN A 186 6.54 -3.25 -12.50
CA ASN A 186 7.56 -3.60 -13.49
C ASN A 186 8.98 -3.65 -12.90
N ARG A 187 9.10 -4.13 -11.64
CA ARG A 187 10.37 -4.32 -10.94
C ARG A 187 10.22 -5.27 -9.74
N PRO A 188 11.27 -6.06 -9.42
CA PRO A 188 11.20 -7.06 -8.35
C PRO A 188 11.46 -6.44 -6.98
N ARG A 189 12.08 -5.25 -6.96
CA ARG A 189 12.35 -4.44 -5.78
C ARG A 189 12.03 -2.99 -6.12
N ALA A 190 11.29 -2.31 -5.25
CA ALA A 190 10.80 -0.97 -5.52
C ALA A 190 11.78 0.16 -5.11
N CYS A 191 13.05 -0.15 -4.81
CA CYS A 191 14.03 0.79 -4.25
C CYS A 191 14.99 1.45 -5.27
N SER A 192 14.86 1.23 -6.58
CA SER A 192 15.69 1.93 -7.58
C SER A 192 14.89 2.31 -8.82
N GLY A 193 15.10 3.53 -9.30
CA GLY A 193 14.37 4.16 -10.41
C GLY A 193 13.12 4.92 -9.97
N GLY A 194 12.76 5.95 -10.74
CA GLY A 194 11.68 6.90 -10.43
C GLY A 194 10.30 6.29 -10.13
N CYS A 195 9.35 7.16 -9.78
CA CYS A 195 7.99 6.77 -9.44
C CYS A 195 7.19 6.43 -10.71
N LYS A 196 7.29 5.19 -11.19
CA LYS A 196 6.39 4.65 -12.20
C LYS A 196 5.00 4.46 -11.61
N GLU A 197 3.96 4.59 -12.42
CA GLU A 197 2.57 4.30 -12.01
C GLU A 197 2.33 2.78 -11.92
N PRO A 198 1.41 2.33 -11.06
CA PRO A 198 1.07 0.91 -11.00
C PRO A 198 0.45 0.45 -12.32
N TYR A 199 0.81 -0.76 -12.74
CA TYR A 199 0.38 -1.39 -13.98
C TYR A 199 0.61 -0.49 -15.20
N ASN A 200 1.73 0.24 -15.25
CA ASN A 200 2.03 1.22 -16.31
C ASN A 200 0.94 2.30 -16.49
N GLY A 201 0.29 2.69 -15.39
CA GLY A 201 -0.78 3.69 -15.37
C GLY A 201 -2.11 3.18 -15.89
N MET A 202 -2.30 1.85 -15.98
CA MET A 202 -3.60 1.25 -16.31
C MET A 202 -4.58 1.27 -15.14
N VAL A 203 -4.12 1.47 -13.91
CA VAL A 203 -4.94 1.48 -12.69
C VAL A 203 -4.49 2.69 -11.87
N PRO A 204 -5.40 3.43 -11.20
CA PRO A 204 -5.00 4.55 -10.36
C PRO A 204 -4.11 4.14 -9.19
N ALA A 205 -3.40 5.11 -8.63
CA ALA A 205 -2.41 4.85 -7.59
C ALA A 205 -3.05 4.27 -6.32
N ASP A 206 -4.27 4.67 -5.96
CA ASP A 206 -4.98 4.24 -4.76
C ASP A 206 -5.75 2.92 -4.91
N VAL A 207 -5.72 2.30 -6.10
CA VAL A 207 -6.60 1.18 -6.43
C VAL A 207 -5.85 -0.13 -6.52
N TRP A 208 -6.43 -1.17 -5.91
CA TRP A 208 -6.04 -2.56 -6.11
C TRP A 208 -7.27 -3.47 -5.93
N VAL A 209 -7.22 -4.65 -6.55
CA VAL A 209 -8.29 -5.65 -6.46
C VAL A 209 -7.70 -6.91 -5.83
N LYS A 210 -8.31 -7.38 -4.75
CA LYS A 210 -7.89 -8.56 -4.01
C LYS A 210 -8.07 -9.83 -4.84
N ASP A 211 -6.99 -10.59 -5.03
CA ASP A 211 -7.04 -11.95 -5.54
C ASP A 211 -7.17 -12.93 -4.37
N GLU A 212 -8.40 -13.03 -3.85
CA GLU A 212 -8.73 -13.91 -2.72
C GLU A 212 -8.38 -15.37 -3.04
N ALA A 213 -8.65 -15.82 -4.27
CA ALA A 213 -8.37 -17.19 -4.68
C ALA A 213 -6.87 -17.50 -4.61
N ARG A 214 -6.01 -16.56 -5.01
CA ARG A 214 -4.56 -16.69 -4.87
C ARG A 214 -4.13 -16.73 -3.41
N ILE A 215 -4.64 -15.83 -2.58
CA ILE A 215 -4.30 -15.80 -1.14
C ILE A 215 -4.69 -17.12 -0.46
N GLN A 216 -5.87 -17.66 -0.76
CA GLN A 216 -6.33 -18.94 -0.21
C GLN A 216 -5.45 -20.12 -0.65
N ARG A 217 -5.01 -20.18 -1.91
CA ARG A 217 -4.05 -21.20 -2.37
C ARG A 217 -2.72 -21.13 -1.62
N ILE A 218 -2.22 -19.91 -1.39
CA ILE A 218 -0.96 -19.69 -0.65
C ILE A 218 -1.12 -20.13 0.81
N ARG A 219 -2.24 -19.79 1.45
CA ARG A 219 -2.56 -20.22 2.82
C ARG A 219 -2.62 -21.74 2.95
N ALA A 220 -3.37 -22.39 2.07
CA ALA A 220 -3.52 -23.85 2.04
C ALA A 220 -2.16 -24.57 1.86
N TYR A 221 -1.27 -24.04 1.00
CA TYR A 221 0.10 -24.56 0.88
C TYR A 221 0.90 -24.40 2.17
N GLY A 222 0.82 -23.24 2.83
CA GLY A 222 1.47 -23.02 4.12
C GLY A 222 1.03 -24.03 5.18
N HIS A 223 -0.26 -24.36 5.21
CA HIS A 223 -0.86 -25.33 6.14
C HIS A 223 -0.68 -26.80 5.74
N ASP A 224 0.09 -27.11 4.68
CA ASP A 224 0.26 -28.48 4.14
C ASP A 224 -1.01 -29.13 3.56
N GLU A 225 -2.09 -28.36 3.38
CA GLU A 225 -3.34 -28.88 2.79
C GLU A 225 -3.13 -29.22 1.31
N ILE A 226 -2.19 -28.54 0.65
CA ILE A 226 -1.77 -28.77 -0.73
C ILE A 226 -0.28 -29.05 -0.75
N ARG A 227 0.10 -30.25 -1.22
CA ARG A 227 1.50 -30.68 -1.30
C ARG A 227 2.25 -30.20 -2.55
N ARG A 228 1.52 -29.80 -3.60
CA ARG A 228 2.11 -29.27 -4.83
C ARG A 228 2.26 -27.76 -4.71
N VAL A 229 3.36 -27.22 -5.22
CA VAL A 229 3.59 -25.77 -5.30
C VAL A 229 2.43 -25.13 -6.06
N PRO A 230 1.66 -24.20 -5.44
CA PRO A 230 0.51 -23.60 -6.10
C PRO A 230 0.96 -22.57 -7.16
N SER A 231 0.07 -22.25 -8.10
CA SER A 231 0.26 -21.04 -8.90
C SER A 231 0.15 -19.80 -8.02
N ILE A 232 1.24 -19.03 -8.01
CA ILE A 232 1.42 -17.79 -7.24
C ILE A 232 1.18 -16.54 -8.09
N ASP A 233 0.75 -16.71 -9.34
CA ASP A 233 0.44 -15.60 -10.23
C ASP A 233 -0.85 -14.92 -9.84
N TYR A 234 -0.89 -13.61 -10.03
CA TYR A 234 -2.08 -12.80 -9.84
C TYR A 234 -2.98 -12.85 -11.07
N ASP A 235 -4.29 -13.03 -10.86
CA ASP A 235 -5.26 -13.01 -11.94
C ASP A 235 -5.47 -11.59 -12.50
N ARG A 236 -4.77 -11.28 -13.59
CA ARG A 236 -4.84 -9.97 -14.27
C ARG A 236 -6.23 -9.61 -14.80
N ARG A 237 -7.14 -10.58 -14.94
CA ARG A 237 -8.52 -10.34 -15.36
C ARG A 237 -9.30 -9.57 -14.30
N LEU A 238 -8.90 -9.68 -13.02
CA LEU A 238 -9.47 -8.91 -11.91
C LEU A 238 -9.29 -7.39 -12.10
N LEU A 239 -8.31 -6.97 -12.91
CA LEU A 239 -8.09 -5.55 -13.20
C LEU A 239 -9.01 -5.01 -14.30
N TYR A 240 -9.65 -5.87 -15.13
CA TYR A 240 -10.46 -5.40 -16.25
C TYR A 240 -11.57 -4.41 -15.87
N PRO A 241 -12.29 -4.58 -14.75
CA PRO A 241 -13.31 -3.62 -14.33
C PRO A 241 -12.74 -2.27 -13.92
N VAL A 242 -11.46 -2.23 -13.51
CA VAL A 242 -10.82 -1.06 -12.89
C VAL A 242 -9.78 -0.36 -13.77
N ARG A 243 -9.68 -0.78 -15.04
CA ARG A 243 -8.71 -0.20 -15.96
C ARG A 243 -9.13 1.19 -16.41
N THR A 244 -8.16 2.09 -16.45
CA THR A 244 -8.31 3.46 -16.94
C THR A 244 -7.92 3.63 -18.41
N LYS A 245 -7.27 2.63 -19.01
CA LYS A 245 -6.92 2.63 -20.44
C LYS A 245 -7.61 1.47 -21.13
N GLY A 246 -8.13 1.71 -22.34
CA GLY A 246 -8.70 0.68 -23.22
C GLY A 246 -7.67 -0.39 -23.58
N ARG A 247 -8.15 -1.55 -24.04
CA ARG A 247 -7.34 -2.74 -24.39
C ARG A 247 -6.14 -2.40 -25.26
#